data_AF-A0A3S4LHG2-F1
#
_entry.id   AF-A0A3S4LHG2-F1
#
_cell.length_a   1.000
_cell.length_b   1.000
_cell.length_c   1.000
_cell.angle_alpha   90.00
_cell.angle_beta   90.00
_cell.angle_gamma   90.00
#
_symmetry.space_group_name_H-M   'P 1'
#
loop_
_entity.id
_entity.type
_entity.pdbx_description
1 polymer ?
#
loop_
_entity_poly.entity_id
_entity_poly.type
_entity_poly.pdbx_seq_one_letter_code
_entity_poly.pdbx_strand_id
1 'polypeptide(L)'
;MKQSVRLAAILGSTLIAGSVYAADITGAGATFPYPLYAKWAATYKGSTGNNMNYQSIGSGGGIKQIQSKTVDFGASDMPLKPEELEKPA
;
A
#
# COMPACT_ATOMS: atom_id res chain seq x y z
N MET A 1 -22.29 -37.33 -27.59
CA MET A 1 -21.12 -37.31 -26.67
C MET A 1 -20.20 -36.09 -26.83
N LYS A 2 -20.10 -35.45 -28.01
CA LYS A 2 -19.18 -34.30 -28.21
C LYS A 2 -19.70 -32.95 -27.69
N GLN A 3 -21.02 -32.80 -27.47
CA GLN A 3 -21.62 -31.57 -26.93
C GLN A 3 -21.64 -31.52 -25.40
N SER A 4 -21.74 -32.67 -24.73
CA SER A 4 -21.70 -32.77 -23.26
C SER A 4 -20.32 -32.43 -22.68
N VAL A 5 -19.24 -32.59 -23.45
CA VAL A 5 -17.88 -32.18 -23.05
C VAL A 5 -17.72 -30.65 -23.08
N ARG A 6 -18.42 -29.95 -23.97
CA ARG A 6 -18.36 -28.47 -24.07
C ARG A 6 -19.08 -27.78 -22.92
N LEU A 7 -20.16 -28.37 -22.41
CA LEU A 7 -20.89 -27.83 -21.26
C LEU A 7 -20.10 -27.99 -19.94
N ALA A 8 -19.35 -29.09 -19.79
CA ALA A 8 -18.50 -29.33 -18.63
C ALA A 8 -17.30 -28.37 -18.58
N ALA A 9 -16.76 -27.94 -19.73
CA ALA A 9 -15.64 -27.01 -19.81
C ALA A 9 -16.01 -25.56 -19.38
N ILE A 10 -17.26 -25.14 -19.56
CA ILE A 10 -17.73 -23.80 -19.19
C ILE A 10 -18.02 -23.70 -17.68
N LEU A 11 -18.43 -24.80 -17.04
CA LEU A 11 -18.66 -24.86 -15.58
C LEU A 11 -17.36 -24.88 -14.76
N GLY A 12 -16.24 -25.32 -15.35
CA GLY A 12 -14.95 -25.41 -14.65
C GLY A 12 -14.19 -24.07 -14.50
N SER A 13 -14.53 -23.05 -15.28
CA SER A 13 -13.75 -21.80 -15.33
C SER A 13 -14.11 -20.76 -14.27
N THR A 14 -15.16 -20.97 -13.47
CA THR A 14 -15.66 -19.97 -12.50
C THR A 14 -15.07 -20.04 -11.09
N LEU A 15 -14.14 -20.97 -10.79
CA LEU A 15 -13.69 -21.22 -9.41
C LEU A 15 -12.33 -20.65 -9.01
N ILE A 16 -11.68 -19.83 -9.85
CA ILE A 16 -10.46 -19.10 -9.45
C ILE A 16 -10.85 -17.68 -9.00
N ALA A 17 -11.70 -17.58 -7.99
CA ALA A 17 -11.80 -16.35 -7.20
C ALA A 17 -10.62 -16.36 -6.22
N GLY A 18 -9.47 -15.84 -6.66
CA GLY A 18 -8.33 -15.66 -5.76
C GLY A 18 -8.72 -14.75 -4.60
N SER A 19 -8.45 -15.18 -3.38
CA SER A 19 -8.63 -14.34 -2.20
C SER A 19 -7.77 -13.08 -2.34
N VAL A 20 -8.40 -11.92 -2.53
CA VAL A 20 -7.71 -10.63 -2.43
C VAL A 20 -7.52 -10.34 -0.95
N TYR A 21 -6.30 -10.53 -0.45
CA TYR A 21 -5.90 -10.01 0.84
C TYR A 21 -5.65 -8.50 0.68
N ALA A 22 -6.39 -7.70 1.43
CA ALA A 22 -6.10 -6.29 1.50
C ALA A 22 -4.74 -6.11 2.21
N ALA A 23 -3.82 -5.41 1.55
CA ALA A 23 -2.45 -5.29 2.01
C ALA A 23 -2.34 -4.31 3.18
N ASP A 24 -1.52 -4.68 4.18
CA ASP A 24 -1.04 -3.71 5.17
C ASP A 24 -0.19 -2.64 4.48
N ILE A 25 -0.35 -1.40 4.91
CA ILE A 25 0.37 -0.24 4.36
C ILE A 25 1.46 0.15 5.34
N THR A 26 2.67 0.37 4.85
CA THR A 26 3.84 0.80 5.61
C THR A 26 4.30 2.17 5.13
N GLY A 27 4.62 3.05 6.08
CA GLY A 27 5.20 4.36 5.77
C GLY A 27 6.21 4.80 6.80
N ALA A 28 7.01 5.79 6.40
CA ALA A 28 7.98 6.42 7.27
C ALA A 28 8.18 7.88 6.92
N GLY A 29 8.62 8.69 7.88
CA GLY A 29 9.10 10.04 7.58
C GLY A 29 8.85 11.07 8.66
N ALA A 30 8.36 12.23 8.22
CA ALA A 30 8.13 13.44 9.01
C ALA A 30 7.56 13.15 10.41
N THR A 31 8.19 13.74 11.43
CA THR A 31 7.76 13.58 12.83
C THR A 31 6.62 14.52 13.19
N PHE A 32 6.53 15.66 12.51
CA PHE A 32 5.49 16.67 12.72
C PHE A 32 4.06 16.14 12.50
N PRO A 33 3.72 15.46 11.38
CA PRO A 33 2.38 14.90 11.17
C PRO A 33 2.12 13.58 11.91
N TYR A 34 3.10 13.03 12.64
CA TYR A 34 2.96 11.71 13.27
C TYR A 34 1.71 11.54 14.13
N PRO A 35 1.33 12.47 15.03
CA PRO A 35 0.12 12.32 15.85
C PRO A 35 -1.15 12.19 15.02
N LEU A 36 -1.21 12.87 13.87
CA LEU A 36 -2.33 12.80 12.94
C LEU A 36 -2.37 11.43 12.22
N TYR A 37 -1.23 10.96 11.71
CA TYR A 37 -1.16 9.66 11.06
C TYR A 37 -1.48 8.50 12.01
N ALA A 38 -1.09 8.58 13.28
CA ALA A 38 -1.48 7.60 14.28
C ALA A 38 -3.01 7.53 14.45
N LYS A 39 -3.70 8.68 14.44
CA LYS A 39 -5.17 8.73 14.52
C LYS A 39 -5.82 8.17 13.26
N TRP A 40 -5.28 8.49 12.09
CA TRP A 40 -5.76 7.94 10.81
C TRP A 40 -5.54 6.44 10.72
N ALA A 41 -4.39 5.91 11.14
CA ALA A 41 -4.11 4.48 11.16
C ALA A 41 -5.10 3.70 12.04
N ALA A 42 -5.41 4.22 13.24
CA ALA A 42 -6.40 3.62 14.12
C ALA A 42 -7.80 3.60 13.49
N THR A 43 -8.19 4.71 12.85
CA THR A 43 -9.49 4.83 12.17
C THR A 43 -9.57 3.92 10.95
N TYR A 44 -8.51 3.90 10.14
CA TYR A 44 -8.37 3.05 8.96
C TYR A 44 -8.55 1.59 9.34
N LYS A 45 -7.80 1.10 10.35
CA LYS A 45 -7.94 -0.26 10.86
C LYS A 45 -9.36 -0.57 11.34
N GLY A 46 -9.98 0.35 12.07
CA GLY A 46 -11.38 0.18 12.50
C GLY A 46 -12.37 0.08 11.35
N SER A 47 -12.13 0.79 10.24
CA SER A 47 -13.02 0.83 9.08
C SER A 47 -12.77 -0.27 8.03
N THR A 48 -11.53 -0.73 7.89
CA THR A 48 -11.14 -1.66 6.81
C THR A 48 -10.65 -3.00 7.31
N GLY A 49 -10.23 -3.09 8.58
CA GLY A 49 -9.51 -4.24 9.12
C GLY A 49 -8.01 -4.27 8.79
N ASN A 50 -7.53 -3.37 7.93
CA ASN A 50 -6.13 -3.37 7.45
C ASN A 50 -5.25 -2.49 8.33
N ASN A 51 -3.97 -2.85 8.46
CA ASN A 51 -3.03 -2.03 9.24
C ASN A 51 -2.41 -0.94 8.38
N MET A 52 -2.17 0.22 9.01
CA MET A 52 -1.30 1.26 8.50
C MET A 52 -0.19 1.48 9.53
N ASN A 53 1.01 0.99 9.22
CA ASN A 53 2.18 1.10 10.07
C ASN A 53 2.97 2.35 9.66
N TYR A 54 3.35 3.18 10.63
CA TYR A 54 4.12 4.40 10.35
C TYR A 54 5.30 4.57 11.30
N GLN A 55 6.48 4.85 10.73
CA GLN A 55 7.72 5.10 11.46
C GLN A 55 8.06 6.60 11.47
N SER A 56 8.04 7.20 12.66
CA SER A 56 8.42 8.61 12.87
C SER A 56 9.95 8.72 12.94
N ILE A 57 10.59 9.02 11.81
CA ILE A 57 12.06 9.02 11.66
C ILE A 57 12.62 10.32 11.08
N GLY A 58 11.75 11.31 10.83
CA GLY A 58 12.08 12.58 10.19
C GLY A 58 11.95 12.53 8.66
N SER A 59 11.69 13.70 8.06
CA SER A 59 11.40 13.88 6.62
C SER A 59 12.47 13.28 5.70
N GLY A 60 13.75 13.51 6.01
CA GLY A 60 14.87 12.95 5.22
C GLY A 60 14.93 11.41 5.27
N GLY A 61 14.57 10.80 6.41
CA GLY A 61 14.45 9.35 6.53
C GLY A 61 13.31 8.79 5.67
N GLY A 62 12.17 9.48 5.66
CA GLY A 62 11.02 9.12 4.83
C GLY A 62 11.34 9.17 3.33
N ILE A 63 11.95 10.26 2.85
CA ILE A 63 12.40 10.42 1.46
C ILE A 63 13.34 9.27 1.06
N LYS A 64 14.34 8.97 1.90
CA LYS A 64 15.30 7.90 1.62
C LYS A 64 14.63 6.53 1.53
N GLN A 65 13.71 6.22 2.44
CA GLN A 65 13.04 4.91 2.48
C GLN A 65 12.09 4.71 1.30
N ILE A 66 11.34 5.74 0.88
CA ILE A 66 10.46 5.61 -0.29
C ILE A 66 11.27 5.47 -1.59
N GLN A 67 12.38 6.21 -1.73
CA GLN A 67 13.33 6.06 -2.84
C GLN A 67 14.08 4.71 -2.82
N SER A 68 14.12 4.02 -1.68
CA SER A 68 14.71 2.68 -1.57
C SER A 68 13.66 1.56 -1.69
N LYS A 69 12.38 1.91 -1.89
CA LYS A 69 11.22 0.99 -1.91
C LYS A 69 11.10 0.11 -0.66
N THR A 70 11.55 0.60 0.49
CA THR A 70 11.43 -0.14 1.75
C THR A 70 10.10 0.12 2.46
N VAL A 71 9.33 1.10 1.98
CA VAL A 71 8.01 1.48 2.49
C VAL A 71 7.09 1.81 1.31
N ASP A 72 5.78 1.75 1.54
CA ASP A 72 4.76 2.05 0.53
C ASP A 72 4.57 3.56 0.32
N PHE A 73 4.85 4.37 1.36
CA PHE A 73 4.84 5.83 1.25
C PHE A 73 5.89 6.50 2.14
N GLY A 74 6.41 7.63 1.67
CA GLY A 74 7.31 8.51 2.43
C GLY A 74 6.62 9.83 2.77
N ALA A 75 6.67 10.25 4.03
CA ALA A 75 6.14 11.53 4.47
C ALA A 75 7.25 12.57 4.68
N SER A 76 7.03 13.80 4.21
CA SER A 76 8.02 14.88 4.32
C SER A 76 7.35 16.23 4.52
N ASP A 77 7.85 17.01 5.47
CA ASP A 77 7.54 18.44 5.61
C ASP A 77 8.31 19.31 4.59
N MET A 78 9.19 18.69 3.81
CA MET A 78 9.97 19.31 2.74
C MET A 78 9.51 18.70 1.40
N PRO A 79 8.69 19.41 0.62
CA PRO A 79 8.31 18.98 -0.72
C PRO A 79 9.56 18.77 -1.58
N LEU A 80 9.61 17.66 -2.32
CA LEU A 80 10.68 17.42 -3.29
C LEU A 80 10.57 18.43 -4.42
N LYS A 81 11.72 18.82 -4.97
CA LYS A 81 11.71 19.63 -6.20
C LYS A 81 11.24 18.76 -7.38
N PRO A 82 10.65 19.35 -8.44
CA PRO A 82 10.19 18.58 -9.60
C PRO A 82 11.26 17.65 -10.18
N GLU A 83 12.51 18.10 -10.25
CA GLU A 83 13.63 17.32 -10.80
C GLU A 83 13.99 16.09 -9.95
N GLU A 84 13.60 16.08 -8.67
CA GLU A 84 13.80 14.95 -7.78
C GLU A 84 12.66 13.92 -7.87
N LEU A 85 11.47 14.35 -8.27
CA LEU A 85 10.30 13.47 -8.48
C LEU A 85 10.41 12.66 -9.76
N GLU A 86 11.11 13.18 -10.78
CA GLU A 86 11.33 12.47 -12.04
C GLU A 86 12.40 11.37 -11.95
N LYS A 87 13.18 11.35 -10.85
CA LYS A 87 14.14 10.28 -10.61
C LYS A 87 13.38 8.99 -10.31
N PRO A 88 13.75 7.85 -10.93
CA PRO A 88 13.12 6.58 -10.62
C PRO A 88 13.29 6.29 -9.13
N ALA A 89 12.15 6.11 -8.45
CA ALA A 89 12.09 5.52 -7.12
C ALA A 89 12.51 4.06 -7.17
#